data_AF-A0A149U510-F1
#
_entry.id   AF-A0A149U510-F1
#
_cell.length_a   1.000
_cell.length_b   1.000
_cell.length_c   1.000
_cell.angle_alpha   90.00
_cell.angle_beta   90.00
_cell.angle_gamma   90.00
#
_symmetry.space_group_name_H-M   'P 1'
#
loop_
_entity.id
_entity.type
_entity.pdbx_description
1 polymer ?
#
loop_
_entity_poly.entity_id
_entity_poly.type
_entity_poly.pdbx_seq_one_letter_code
_entity_poly.pdbx_strand_id
1 'polypeptide(L)'
;MHPKPAQPSALQCPRLRRPPLDPSALTATPWDDPHAKARMGDAILSFIARGMPRSGFTKALYRRLSMMFGFIACYNQHGFWGTHFETTDARAAFLEQIVRWPCWGAPDATWCDVEREIATRIRAQGLVASYQQAARRERTQQEREMLAHLLEKYGPEVSGPMQSRSPEQMGLL
;
A
#
# COMPACT_ATOMS: atom_id res chain seq x y z
N MET A 1 -12.51 -14.08 -21.94
CA MET A 1 -11.29 -13.37 -21.48
C MET A 1 -11.49 -13.04 -20.01
N HIS A 2 -10.56 -13.41 -19.13
CA HIS A 2 -10.62 -12.98 -17.72
C HIS A 2 -10.24 -11.50 -17.62
N PRO A 3 -10.89 -10.69 -16.76
CA PRO A 3 -10.46 -9.32 -16.51
C PRO A 3 -9.02 -9.33 -15.99
N LYS A 4 -8.17 -8.48 -16.58
CA LYS A 4 -6.78 -8.33 -16.18
C LYS A 4 -6.73 -7.84 -14.73
N PRO A 5 -5.93 -8.44 -13.83
CA PRO A 5 -5.83 -7.95 -12.46
C PRO A 5 -5.36 -6.49 -12.47
N ALA A 6 -6.05 -5.65 -11.70
CA ALA A 6 -5.67 -4.25 -11.54
C ALA A 6 -4.24 -4.15 -10.99
N GLN A 7 -3.44 -3.26 -11.55
CA GLN A 7 -2.09 -3.03 -11.04
C GLN A 7 -2.17 -2.32 -9.68
N PRO A 8 -1.32 -2.69 -8.71
CA PRO A 8 -1.33 -2.06 -7.39
C PRO A 8 -0.89 -0.60 -7.47
N SER A 9 -1.65 0.30 -6.85
CA SER A 9 -1.35 1.72 -6.76
C SER A 9 0.04 1.99 -6.20
N ALA A 10 0.85 2.74 -6.96
CA ALA A 10 2.16 3.23 -6.57
C ALA A 10 2.10 4.72 -6.23
N LEU A 11 1.60 5.06 -5.04
CA LEU A 11 1.46 6.45 -4.61
C LEU A 11 2.83 7.08 -4.36
N GLN A 12 3.12 8.19 -5.04
CA GLN A 12 4.36 8.93 -4.85
C GLN A 12 4.19 10.01 -3.79
N CYS A 13 5.16 10.14 -2.90
CA CYS A 13 5.20 11.17 -1.86
C CYS A 13 6.61 11.74 -1.71
N PRO A 14 7.06 12.62 -2.62
CA PRO A 14 8.41 13.17 -2.60
C PRO A 14 8.77 13.90 -1.30
N ARG A 15 7.77 14.49 -0.63
CA ARG A 15 7.92 15.24 0.64
C ARG A 15 8.46 14.38 1.78
N LEU A 16 8.21 13.07 1.76
CA LEU A 16 8.67 12.15 2.79
C LEU A 16 10.21 12.14 2.94
N ARG A 17 10.94 12.48 1.86
CA ARG A 17 12.42 12.51 1.83
C ARG A 17 13.03 13.82 2.33
N ARG A 18 12.23 14.79 2.77
CA ARG A 18 12.70 16.13 3.12
C ARG A 18 12.26 16.54 4.52
N PRO A 19 13.17 17.08 5.35
CA PRO A 19 14.63 17.09 5.17
C PRO A 19 15.21 15.65 5.22
N PRO A 20 16.44 15.37 4.74
CA PRO A 20 17.13 14.12 5.05
C PRO A 20 17.18 13.87 6.57
N LEU A 21 17.35 12.62 6.99
CA LEU A 21 17.55 12.31 8.41
C LEU A 21 18.83 12.98 8.91
N ASP A 22 18.74 13.71 10.02
CA ASP A 22 19.87 14.36 10.65
C ASP A 22 20.67 13.34 11.47
N PRO A 23 21.92 13.01 11.10
CA PRO A 23 22.75 12.08 11.86
C PRO A 23 22.99 12.54 13.31
N SER A 24 22.99 13.85 13.58
CA SER A 24 23.24 14.38 14.93
C SER A 24 22.08 14.12 15.90
N ALA A 25 20.89 13.83 15.37
CA ALA A 25 19.71 13.45 16.14
C ALA A 25 19.59 11.94 16.39
N LEU A 26 20.55 11.13 15.89
CA LEU A 26 20.54 9.67 15.99
C LEU A 26 21.62 9.19 16.96
N THR A 27 21.30 8.14 17.71
CA THR A 27 22.25 7.53 18.65
C THR A 27 23.02 6.41 17.97
N ALA A 28 24.34 6.40 18.15
CA ALA A 28 25.19 5.33 17.64
C ALA A 28 24.90 4.01 18.35
N THR A 29 25.05 2.90 17.64
CA THR A 29 25.04 1.56 18.23
C THR A 29 26.45 0.96 18.15
N PRO A 30 26.76 -0.17 18.83
CA PRO A 30 28.07 -0.82 18.70
C PRO A 30 28.46 -1.22 17.27
N TRP A 31 27.48 -1.32 16.36
CA TRP A 31 27.66 -1.86 15.01
C TRP A 31 27.43 -0.82 13.91
N ASP A 32 26.67 0.24 14.20
CA ASP A 32 26.25 1.24 13.22
C ASP A 32 26.42 2.64 13.81
N ASP A 33 27.16 3.50 13.08
CA ASP A 33 27.28 4.93 13.39
C ASP A 33 26.00 5.72 13.00
N PRO A 34 25.80 6.94 13.53
CA PRO A 34 24.62 7.74 13.23
C PRO A 34 24.45 8.09 11.74
N HIS A 35 25.54 8.24 10.98
CA HIS A 35 25.46 8.50 9.55
C HIS A 35 25.00 7.27 8.76
N ALA A 36 25.41 6.06 9.15
CA ALA A 36 24.93 4.81 8.59
C ALA A 36 23.43 4.63 8.85
N LYS A 37 22.98 4.96 10.06
CA LYS A 37 21.56 5.00 10.44
C LYS A 37 20.77 5.96 9.56
N ALA A 38 21.23 7.20 9.42
CA ALA A 38 20.60 8.21 8.57
C ALA A 38 20.50 7.78 7.10
N ARG A 39 21.60 7.30 6.50
CA ARG A 39 21.61 6.84 5.09
C ARG A 39 20.60 5.73 4.82
N MET A 40 20.53 4.75 5.72
CA MET A 40 19.59 3.64 5.56
C MET A 40 18.15 4.07 5.82
N GLY A 41 17.90 4.94 6.80
CA GLY A 41 16.59 5.53 7.03
C GLY A 41 16.10 6.36 5.83
N ASP A 42 16.97 7.18 5.25
CA ASP A 42 16.68 7.92 4.01
C ASP A 42 16.42 7.00 2.82
N ALA A 43 17.13 5.87 2.73
CA ALA A 43 16.86 4.85 1.71
C ALA A 43 15.47 4.22 1.87
N ILE A 44 15.04 3.94 3.10
CA ILE A 44 13.68 3.45 3.42
C ILE A 44 12.64 4.50 3.05
N LEU A 45 12.82 5.76 3.48
CA LEU A 45 11.90 6.85 3.14
C LEU A 45 11.85 7.08 1.63
N SER A 46 12.98 6.99 0.93
CA SER A 46 13.04 7.11 -0.52
C SER A 46 12.35 5.96 -1.25
N PHE A 47 12.43 4.75 -0.72
CA PHE A 47 11.69 3.60 -1.23
C PHE A 47 10.17 3.80 -1.08
N ILE A 48 9.71 4.21 0.11
CA ILE A 48 8.30 4.50 0.37
C ILE A 48 7.81 5.68 -0.48
N ALA A 49 8.59 6.76 -0.56
CA ALA A 49 8.25 7.97 -1.32
C ALA A 49 8.06 7.71 -2.82
N ARG A 50 8.69 6.67 -3.38
CA ARG A 50 8.54 6.28 -4.79
C ARG A 50 7.41 5.28 -5.03
N GLY A 51 6.58 5.02 -4.02
CA GLY A 51 5.48 4.07 -4.11
C GLY A 51 5.92 2.61 -3.98
N MET A 52 7.04 2.35 -3.31
CA MET A 52 7.58 1.02 -3.04
C MET A 52 7.78 0.17 -4.32
N PRO A 53 8.61 0.62 -5.29
CA PRO A 53 8.78 -0.09 -6.56
C PRO A 53 9.68 -1.34 -6.43
N ARG A 54 9.39 -2.40 -7.19
CA ARG A 54 10.15 -3.68 -7.12
C ARG A 54 11.63 -3.51 -7.39
N SER A 55 11.98 -2.68 -8.37
CA SER A 55 13.35 -2.32 -8.75
C SER A 55 14.10 -1.58 -7.63
N GLY A 56 13.37 -0.93 -6.72
CA GLY A 56 13.93 -0.24 -5.57
C GLY A 56 14.12 -1.12 -4.34
N PHE A 57 13.60 -2.35 -4.32
CA PHE A 57 13.67 -3.24 -3.16
C PHE A 57 14.95 -4.08 -3.19
N THR A 58 16.02 -3.55 -2.61
CA THR A 58 17.35 -4.17 -2.59
C THR A 58 17.51 -5.17 -1.43
N LYS A 59 18.54 -6.02 -1.51
CA LYS A 59 18.89 -6.97 -0.43
C LYS A 59 19.23 -6.24 0.88
N ALA A 60 19.86 -5.07 0.78
CA ALA A 60 20.20 -4.24 1.93
C ALA A 60 18.94 -3.69 2.62
N LEU A 61 17.98 -3.17 1.85
CA LEU A 61 16.69 -2.72 2.38
C LEU A 61 15.93 -3.86 3.04
N TYR A 62 15.88 -5.03 2.40
CA TYR A 62 15.25 -6.22 2.97
C TYR A 62 15.86 -6.59 4.32
N ARG A 63 17.19 -6.79 4.38
CA ARG A 63 17.89 -7.19 5.61
C ARG A 63 17.61 -6.25 6.77
N ARG A 64 17.53 -4.95 6.50
CA ARG A 64 17.25 -3.96 7.53
C ARG A 64 15.77 -3.95 7.91
N LEU A 65 14.86 -3.86 6.94
CA LEU A 65 13.42 -3.80 7.20
C LEU A 65 12.92 -5.06 7.91
N SER A 66 13.45 -6.25 7.59
CA SER A 66 13.06 -7.50 8.27
C SER A 66 13.46 -7.55 9.74
N MET A 67 14.28 -6.62 10.22
CA MET A 67 14.70 -6.49 11.62
C MET A 67 14.05 -5.29 12.31
N MET A 68 13.23 -4.52 11.60
CA MET A 68 12.58 -3.30 12.10
C MET A 68 11.06 -3.50 12.18
N PHE A 69 10.40 -2.66 12.97
CA PHE A 69 8.94 -2.53 13.02
C PHE A 69 8.18 -3.82 13.39
N GLY A 70 8.87 -4.80 13.99
CA GLY A 70 8.30 -6.09 14.33
C GLY A 70 7.85 -6.91 13.13
N PHE A 71 8.41 -6.66 11.94
CA PHE A 71 8.14 -7.53 10.80
C PHE A 71 8.65 -8.93 11.09
N ILE A 72 7.81 -9.95 10.83
CA ILE A 72 8.24 -11.34 10.90
C ILE A 72 9.24 -11.55 9.77
N ALA A 73 10.40 -12.14 10.08
CA ALA A 73 11.38 -12.50 9.08
C ALA A 73 10.78 -13.54 8.11
N CYS A 74 10.23 -13.08 6.98
CA CYS A 74 9.93 -13.98 5.86
C CYS A 74 11.25 -14.65 5.42
N TYR A 75 11.23 -15.94 5.10
CA TYR A 75 12.43 -16.76 4.85
C TYR A 75 13.43 -16.14 3.85
N ASN A 76 12.96 -15.30 2.92
CA ASN A 76 13.80 -14.59 1.97
C ASN A 76 13.19 -13.24 1.51
N GLN A 77 14.00 -12.47 0.77
CA GLN A 77 13.62 -11.18 0.18
C GLN A 77 12.36 -11.27 -0.71
N HIS A 78 12.19 -12.36 -1.47
CA HIS A 78 11.03 -12.50 -2.36
C HIS A 78 9.74 -12.70 -1.56
N GLY A 79 9.77 -13.54 -0.53
CA GLY A 79 8.64 -13.74 0.38
C GLY A 79 8.25 -12.45 1.10
N PHE A 80 9.24 -11.70 1.61
CA PHE A 80 8.96 -10.40 2.23
C PHE A 80 8.28 -9.44 1.25
N TRP A 81 8.73 -9.43 -0.01
CA TRP A 81 8.12 -8.61 -1.04
C TRP A 81 6.66 -8.99 -1.30
N GLY A 82 6.38 -10.28 -1.49
CA GLY A 82 5.02 -10.80 -1.71
C GLY A 82 4.08 -10.38 -0.57
N THR A 83 4.51 -10.59 0.67
CA THR A 83 3.72 -10.28 1.86
C THR A 83 3.39 -8.80 2.00
N HIS A 84 4.33 -7.89 1.73
CA HIS A 84 4.20 -6.49 2.12
C HIS A 84 3.99 -5.49 0.97
N PHE A 85 4.32 -5.85 -0.28
CA PHE A 85 4.39 -4.86 -1.37
C PHE A 85 3.68 -5.27 -2.67
N GLU A 86 3.17 -6.49 -2.76
CA GLU A 86 2.55 -7.04 -3.98
C GLU A 86 1.22 -6.38 -4.31
N THR A 87 0.40 -6.04 -3.30
CA THR A 87 -0.91 -5.42 -3.48
C THR A 87 -1.00 -4.06 -2.80
N THR A 88 -1.97 -3.24 -3.20
CA THR A 88 -2.24 -1.95 -2.55
C THR A 88 -2.67 -2.11 -1.10
N ASP A 89 -3.49 -3.12 -0.79
CA ASP A 89 -3.86 -3.45 0.59
C ASP A 89 -2.65 -3.91 1.42
N ALA A 90 -1.75 -4.73 0.87
CA ALA A 90 -0.52 -5.13 1.55
C ALA A 90 0.40 -3.93 1.86
N ARG A 91 0.52 -3.00 0.90
CA ARG A 91 1.24 -1.73 1.10
C ARG A 91 0.62 -0.87 2.19
N ALA A 92 -0.72 -0.81 2.24
CA ALA A 92 -1.44 -0.11 3.30
C ALA A 92 -1.16 -0.73 4.67
N ALA A 93 -1.24 -2.05 4.78
CA ALA A 93 -0.97 -2.79 6.01
C ALA A 93 0.50 -2.65 6.47
N PHE A 94 1.46 -2.66 5.54
CA PHE A 94 2.87 -2.40 5.81
C PHE A 94 3.08 -1.02 6.46
N LEU A 95 2.48 0.02 5.88
CA LEU A 95 2.56 1.37 6.43
C LEU A 95 1.84 1.49 7.78
N GLU A 96 0.69 0.82 7.93
CA GLU A 96 -0.05 0.77 9.19
C GLU A 96 0.80 0.13 10.30
N GLN A 97 1.48 -0.98 10.00
CA GLN A 97 2.38 -1.63 10.94
C GLN A 97 3.51 -0.69 11.39
N ILE A 98 4.16 0.03 10.46
CA ILE A 98 5.19 1.01 10.80
C ILE A 98 4.66 2.06 11.76
N VAL A 99 3.48 2.63 11.50
CA VAL A 99 2.93 3.71 12.35
C VAL A 99 2.31 3.21 13.65
N ARG A 100 2.00 1.92 13.78
CA ARG A 100 1.51 1.33 15.04
C ARG A 100 2.63 0.77 15.89
N TRP A 101 3.79 0.51 15.29
CA TRP A 101 4.92 -0.02 16.02
C TRP A 101 5.40 0.99 17.09
N PRO A 102 5.45 0.59 18.37
CA PRO A 102 5.84 1.48 19.47
C PRO A 102 7.34 1.83 19.48
N CYS A 103 8.15 1.22 18.59
CA CYS A 103 9.59 1.45 18.45
C CYS A 103 10.32 1.12 19.77
N TRP A 104 10.26 -0.15 20.18
CA TRP A 104 10.84 -0.66 21.42
C TRP A 104 12.38 -0.61 21.43
N GLY A 105 12.95 -0.51 22.62
CA GLY A 105 14.40 -0.63 22.87
C GLY A 105 15.11 0.70 23.10
N ALA A 106 16.38 0.62 23.47
CA ALA A 106 17.24 1.77 23.70
C ALA A 106 17.98 2.15 22.40
N PRO A 107 18.08 3.44 22.05
CA PRO A 107 18.59 3.89 20.75
C PRO A 107 20.10 3.66 20.58
N ASP A 108 20.82 3.37 21.66
CA ASP A 108 22.22 2.94 21.69
C ASP A 108 22.40 1.43 21.43
N ALA A 109 21.32 0.63 21.56
CA ALA A 109 21.33 -0.81 21.27
C ALA A 109 20.50 -1.17 20.03
N THR A 110 19.56 -0.31 19.63
CA THR A 110 18.61 -0.56 18.53
C THR A 110 18.51 0.62 17.56
N TRP A 111 17.62 0.49 16.57
CA TRP A 111 17.32 1.52 15.58
C TRP A 111 15.99 2.23 15.87
N CYS A 112 15.52 2.22 17.13
CA CYS A 112 14.20 2.72 17.49
C CYS A 112 14.01 4.23 17.27
N ASP A 113 15.08 5.02 17.28
CA ASP A 113 15.11 6.43 16.91
C ASP A 113 14.80 6.64 15.41
N VAL A 114 15.44 5.87 14.53
CA VAL A 114 15.16 5.84 13.08
C VAL A 114 13.73 5.36 12.81
N GLU A 115 13.29 4.29 13.48
CA GLU A 115 11.92 3.77 13.36
C GLU A 115 10.89 4.86 13.70
N ARG A 116 11.11 5.58 14.80
CA ARG A 116 10.22 6.63 15.29
C ARG A 116 10.14 7.80 14.32
N GLU A 117 11.26 8.21 13.75
CA GLU A 117 11.30 9.28 12.75
C GLU A 117 10.54 8.88 11.48
N ILE A 118 10.78 7.66 10.97
CA ILE A 118 10.07 7.15 9.80
C ILE A 118 8.55 7.09 10.05
N ALA A 119 8.13 6.53 11.18
CA ALA A 119 6.73 6.47 11.56
C ALA A 119 6.09 7.86 11.66
N THR A 120 6.80 8.81 12.27
CA THR A 120 6.35 10.21 12.40
C THR A 120 6.08 10.84 11.04
N ARG A 121 6.99 10.66 10.08
CA ARG A 121 6.83 11.20 8.72
C ARG A 121 5.69 10.55 7.96
N ILE A 122 5.53 9.23 8.06
CA ILE A 122 4.42 8.51 7.43
C ILE A 122 3.07 9.01 7.97
N ARG A 123 2.97 9.22 9.30
CA ARG A 123 1.78 9.81 9.93
C ARG A 123 1.52 11.22 9.43
N ALA A 124 2.54 12.08 9.45
CA ALA A 124 2.43 13.48 9.04
C ALA A 124 1.98 13.66 7.58
N GLN A 125 2.33 12.72 6.69
CA GLN A 125 1.93 12.75 5.28
C GLN A 125 0.60 12.02 5.01
N GLY A 126 -0.05 11.43 6.02
CA GLY A 126 -1.33 10.72 5.85
C GLY A 126 -1.26 9.53 4.88
N LEU A 127 -0.09 8.89 4.76
CA LEU A 127 0.14 7.87 3.73
C LEU A 127 -0.70 6.62 3.93
N VAL A 128 -0.94 6.22 5.19
CA VAL A 128 -1.79 5.05 5.50
C VAL A 128 -3.19 5.27 4.94
N ALA A 129 -3.82 6.40 5.27
CA ALA A 129 -5.16 6.75 4.77
C ALA A 129 -5.19 6.84 3.24
N SER A 130 -4.14 7.41 2.62
CA SER A 130 -4.02 7.53 1.16
C SER A 130 -4.01 6.15 0.48
N TYR A 131 -3.21 5.21 0.99
CA TYR A 131 -3.15 3.85 0.45
C TYR A 131 -4.44 3.06 0.71
N GLN A 132 -5.04 3.20 1.90
CA GLN A 132 -6.34 2.58 2.20
C GLN A 132 -7.45 3.10 1.26
N GLN A 133 -7.44 4.40 0.94
CA GLN A 133 -8.38 4.97 -0.03
C GLN A 133 -8.14 4.43 -1.45
N ALA A 134 -6.88 4.32 -1.87
CA ALA A 134 -6.54 3.74 -3.17
C ALA A 134 -7.01 2.28 -3.27
N ALA A 135 -6.76 1.46 -2.25
CA ALA A 135 -7.21 0.07 -2.21
C ALA A 135 -8.75 -0.06 -2.28
N ARG A 136 -9.49 0.82 -1.59
CA ARG A 136 -10.96 0.86 -1.68
C ARG A 136 -11.44 1.19 -3.09
N ARG A 137 -10.81 2.17 -3.75
CA ARG A 137 -11.14 2.53 -5.14
C ARG A 137 -10.88 1.39 -6.11
N GLU A 138 -9.75 0.69 -5.95
CA GLU A 138 -9.42 -0.50 -6.76
C GLU A 138 -10.46 -1.60 -6.59
N ARG A 139 -10.86 -1.92 -5.35
CA ARG A 139 -11.91 -2.92 -5.07
C ARG A 139 -13.25 -2.55 -5.70
N THR A 140 -13.70 -1.32 -5.50
CA THR A 140 -14.96 -0.84 -6.11
C THR A 140 -14.90 -0.91 -7.64
N GLN A 141 -13.77 -0.59 -8.26
CA GLN A 141 -13.62 -0.69 -9.71
C GLN A 141 -13.71 -2.15 -10.19
N GLN A 142 -13.02 -3.07 -9.52
CA GLN A 142 -13.06 -4.50 -9.83
C GLN A 142 -14.47 -5.08 -9.67
N GLU A 143 -15.19 -4.68 -8.61
CA GLU A 143 -16.58 -5.08 -8.38
C GLU A 143 -17.49 -4.59 -9.51
N ARG A 144 -17.31 -3.35 -9.97
CA ARG A 144 -18.09 -2.78 -11.09
C ARG A 144 -17.79 -3.47 -12.41
N GLU A 145 -16.53 -3.80 -12.69
CA GLU A 145 -16.14 -4.54 -13.90
C GLU A 145 -16.68 -5.96 -13.89
N MET A 146 -16.61 -6.64 -12.73
CA MET A 146 -17.20 -7.97 -12.55
C MET A 146 -18.71 -7.92 -12.76
N LEU A 147 -19.40 -6.93 -12.17
CA LEU A 147 -20.83 -6.75 -12.36
C LEU A 147 -21.18 -6.51 -13.84
N ALA A 148 -20.44 -5.65 -14.53
CA ALA A 148 -20.66 -5.40 -15.96
C ALA A 148 -20.49 -6.68 -16.79
N HIS A 149 -19.46 -7.48 -16.51
CA HIS A 149 -19.24 -8.77 -17.17
C HIS A 149 -20.36 -9.78 -16.89
N LEU A 150 -20.84 -9.86 -15.65
CA LEU A 150 -21.94 -10.75 -15.27
C LEU A 150 -23.25 -10.35 -15.95
N LEU A 151 -23.53 -9.05 -16.03
CA LEU A 151 -24.70 -8.51 -16.75
C LEU A 151 -24.60 -8.74 -18.26
N GLU A 152 -23.42 -8.66 -18.85
CA GLU A 152 -23.24 -9.00 -20.27
C GLU A 152 -23.47 -10.50 -20.54
N LYS A 153 -22.98 -11.37 -19.65
CA LYS A 153 -23.01 -12.82 -19.84
C LYS A 153 -24.35 -13.47 -19.48
N TYR A 154 -25.04 -12.93 -18.48
CA TYR A 154 -26.22 -13.55 -17.87
C TYR A 154 -27.37 -12.55 -17.67
N GLY A 155 -27.21 -11.31 -18.15
CA GLY A 155 -28.25 -10.31 -18.02
C GLY A 155 -29.55 -10.77 -18.69
N PRO A 156 -30.71 -10.34 -18.17
CA PRO A 156 -31.98 -10.61 -18.85
C PRO A 156 -31.92 -9.98 -20.24
N GLU A 157 -32.36 -10.71 -21.28
CA GLU A 157 -32.70 -10.04 -22.53
C GLU A 157 -33.78 -9.02 -22.19
N VAL A 158 -33.44 -7.74 -22.32
CA VAL A 158 -34.43 -6.67 -22.25
C VAL A 158 -35.34 -6.90 -23.45
N SER A 159 -36.39 -7.70 -23.23
CA SER A 159 -37.49 -7.84 -24.16
C SER A 159 -37.96 -6.43 -24.45
N GLY A 160 -37.88 -6.04 -25.73
CA GLY A 160 -38.13 -4.69 -26.22
C GLY A 160 -39.45 -4.11 -25.69
N PRO A 161 -39.62 -2.78 -25.80
CA PRO A 161 -40.66 -2.06 -25.09
C PRO A 161 -42.00 -2.76 -25.25
N MET A 162 -42.56 -3.16 -24.11
CA MET A 162 -43.91 -3.67 -23.98
C MET A 162 -44.82 -2.65 -24.68
N GLN A 163 -45.21 -2.94 -25.92
CA GLN A 163 -46.20 -2.16 -26.63
C GLN A 163 -47.43 -2.16 -25.74
N SER A 164 -47.72 -1.00 -25.15
CA SER A 164 -48.98 -0.74 -24.48
C SER A 164 -50.08 -0.97 -25.50
N ARG A 165 -50.68 -2.17 -25.49
CA ARG A 165 -51.94 -2.40 -26.18
C ARG A 165 -52.99 -1.60 -25.43
N SER A 166 -53.43 -0.50 -26.02
CA SER A 166 -54.58 0.27 -25.56
C SER A 166 -55.81 -0.64 -25.48
N PRO A 167 -56.60 -0.58 -24.39
CA PRO A 167 -57.79 -1.42 -24.21
C PRO A 167 -59.02 -0.83 -24.93
N GLU A 168 -58.97 -0.71 -26.26
CA GLU A 168 -60.12 -0.24 -27.06
C GLU A 168 -60.56 -1.25 -28.14
N GLN A 169 -60.45 -2.54 -27.85
CA GLN A 169 -61.14 -3.59 -28.62
C GLN A 169 -61.79 -4.61 -27.69
N MET A 170 -62.86 -4.18 -27.01
CA MET A 170 -63.88 -5.06 -26.45
C MET A 170 -65.25 -4.45 -26.77
N GLY A 171 -65.99 -5.07 -27.69
CA GLY A 171 -67.44 -4.93 -27.80
C GLY A 171 -67.96 -4.19 -29.02
N LEU A 172 -68.26 -4.97 -30.07
CA LEU A 172 -69.25 -4.64 -31.11
C LEU A 172 -70.68 -4.62 -30.53
N LEU A 173 -71.55 -3.91 -31.27
CA LEU A 173 -73.03 -3.87 -31.28
C LEU A 173 -73.68 -2.71 -30.52
#